data_AF-A0A528G7X5-F1
#
_entry.id   AF-A0A528G7X5-F1
#
_cell.length_a   1.000
_cell.length_b   1.000
_cell.length_c   1.000
_cell.angle_alpha   90.00
_cell.angle_beta   90.00
_cell.angle_gamma   90.00
#
_symmetry.space_group_name_H-M   'P 1'
#
loop_
_entity.id
_entity.type
_entity.pdbx_description
1 polymer ?
#
loop_
_entity_poly.entity_id
_entity_poly.type
_entity_poly.pdbx_seq_one_letter_code
_entity_poly.pdbx_strand_id
1 'polypeptide(L)' 'MAKRPTITDLARISGVSVATVDRVLNNRLPVREETARRVYEAATSIGYHAAGLIKQRMRQE' A
#
# COMPACT_ATOMS: atom_id res chain seq x y z
N MET A 1 18.73 8.19 -13.28
CA MET A 1 17.92 6.95 -13.19
C MET A 1 16.81 7.19 -12.18
N ALA A 2 15.54 7.24 -12.60
CA ALA A 2 14.43 7.44 -11.68
C ALA A 2 14.31 6.21 -10.77
N LYS A 3 14.60 6.38 -9.47
CA LYS A 3 14.55 5.30 -8.48
C LYS A 3 13.08 4.90 -8.33
N ARG A 4 12.74 3.67 -8.74
CA ARG A 4 11.37 3.18 -8.63
C ARG A 4 10.98 3.16 -7.14
N PRO A 5 9.80 3.68 -6.78
CA PRO A 5 9.34 3.65 -5.40
C PRO A 5 9.23 2.20 -4.95
N THR A 6 9.80 1.88 -3.79
CA THR A 6 9.79 0.53 -3.23
C THR A 6 8.71 0.38 -2.16
N ILE A 7 8.41 -0.87 -1.78
CA ILE A 7 7.56 -1.18 -0.62
C ILE A 7 8.06 -0.51 0.68
N THR A 8 9.37 -0.33 0.83
CA THR A 8 9.96 0.35 1.99
C THR A 8 9.65 1.84 2.00
N ASP A 9 9.74 2.49 0.84
CA ASP A 9 9.34 3.90 0.70
C ASP A 9 7.84 4.06 0.97
N LEU A 10 7.03 3.15 0.41
CA LEU A 10 5.59 3.12 0.64
C LEU A 10 5.26 3.00 2.13
N ALA A 11 5.87 2.05 2.84
CA ALA A 11 5.69 1.84 4.27
C ALA A 11 6.05 3.11 5.07
N ARG A 12 7.18 3.73 4.74
CA ARG A 12 7.67 4.94 5.41
C ARG A 12 6.70 6.12 5.26
N ILE A 13 6.14 6.31 4.07
CA ILE A 13 5.25 7.44 3.74
C ILE A 13 3.84 7.22 4.26
N SER A 14 3.36 5.97 4.21
CA SER A 14 2.05 5.60 4.78
C SER A 14 2.04 5.54 6.31
N GLY A 15 3.20 5.60 6.96
CA GLY A 15 3.33 5.53 8.42
C GLY A 15 3.03 4.15 8.97
N VAL A 16 3.19 3.09 8.17
CA VAL A 16 3.00 1.69 8.60
C VAL A 16 4.25 0.86 8.39
N SER A 17 4.31 -0.30 9.01
CA SER A 17 5.39 -1.25 8.80
C SER A 17 5.31 -1.92 7.41
N VAL A 18 6.46 -2.35 6.88
CA VAL A 18 6.53 -3.14 5.63
C VAL A 18 5.64 -4.39 5.70
N ALA A 19 5.54 -5.02 6.89
CA ALA A 19 4.63 -6.15 7.12
C ALA A 19 3.15 -5.78 6.93
N THR A 20 2.75 -4.55 7.25
CA THR A 20 1.37 -4.07 7.03
C THR A 20 1.12 -3.86 5.54
N VAL A 21 2.08 -3.26 4.82
CA VAL A 21 2.00 -3.12 3.36
C VAL A 21 1.94 -4.49 2.69
N ASP A 22 2.74 -5.45 3.15
CA ASP A 22 2.69 -6.84 2.67
C ASP A 22 1.31 -7.47 2.90
N ARG A 23 0.70 -7.28 4.08
CA ARG A 23 -0.65 -7.76 4.38
C ARG A 23 -1.70 -7.15 3.45
N VAL A 24 -1.61 -5.84 3.18
CA VAL A 24 -2.52 -5.13 2.24
C VAL A 24 -2.35 -5.65 0.81
N LEU A 25 -1.11 -5.85 0.36
CA LEU A 25 -0.82 -6.29 -1.01
C LEU A 25 -1.16 -7.76 -1.24
N ASN A 26 -0.79 -8.63 -0.30
CA ASN A 26 -0.96 -10.08 -0.41
C ASN A 26 -2.27 -10.58 0.23
N ASN A 27 -3.07 -9.70 0.84
CA ASN A 27 -4.35 -10.00 1.46
C ASN A 27 -4.30 -11.18 2.46
N ARG A 28 -3.18 -11.32 3.16
CA ARG A 28 -2.95 -12.43 4.10
C ARG A 28 -3.78 -12.31 5.38
N LEU A 29 -4.15 -11.09 5.75
CA LEU A 29 -4.90 -10.75 6.96
C LEU A 29 -5.85 -9.59 6.67
N PRO A 30 -7.03 -9.54 7.30
CA PRO A 30 -7.91 -8.38 7.21
C PRO A 30 -7.19 -7.17 7.80
N VAL A 31 -7.12 -6.11 7.01
CA VAL A 31 -6.52 -4.83 7.37
C VAL A 31 -7.64 -3.82 7.50
N ARG A 32 -7.58 -2.97 8.53
CA ARG A 32 -8.57 -1.90 8.70
C ARG A 32 -8.65 -1.06 7.44
N GLU A 33 -9.86 -0.72 7.01
CA GLU A 33 -10.10 0.13 5.83
C GLU A 33 -9.32 1.46 5.92
N GLU A 34 -9.23 2.05 7.12
CA GLU A 34 -8.43 3.25 7.37
C GLU A 34 -6.95 3.04 7.00
N THR A 35 -6.37 1.91 7.40
CA THR A 35 -4.98 1.57 7.10
C THR A 35 -4.79 1.32 5.61
N ALA A 36 -5.70 0.57 4.98
CA ALA A 36 -5.67 0.31 3.55
C ALA A 36 -5.76 1.61 2.74
N ARG A 37 -6.61 2.55 3.18
CA ARG A 37 -6.76 3.87 2.60
C ARG A 37 -5.48 4.70 2.69
N ARG A 38 -4.83 4.76 3.87
CA ARG A 38 -3.55 5.47 4.05
C ARG A 38 -2.44 4.89 3.15
N VAL A 39 -2.38 3.57 3.04
CA VAL A 39 -1.42 2.88 2.15
C VAL A 39 -1.73 3.18 0.68
N TYR A 40 -3.00 3.20 0.28
CA TYR A 40 -3.41 3.57 -1.07
C TYR A 40 -3.03 5.02 -1.40
N GLU A 41 -3.33 5.97 -0.53
CA GLU A 41 -2.99 7.39 -0.72
C GLU A 41 -1.48 7.59 -0.86
N ALA A 42 -0.69 6.94 0.00
CA ALA A 42 0.77 6.95 -0.10
C ALA A 42 1.28 6.31 -1.40
N ALA A 43 0.69 5.18 -1.80
CA ALA A 43 1.04 4.48 -3.04
C ALA A 43 0.76 5.35 -4.26
N THR A 44 -0.37 6.05 -4.30
CA THR A 44 -0.70 7.01 -5.35
C THR A 44 0.24 8.21 -5.34
N SER A 45 0.57 8.74 -4.16
CA SER A 45 1.45 9.92 -4.02
C SER A 45 2.85 9.69 -4.58
N ILE A 46 3.41 8.49 -4.37
CA ILE A 46 4.74 8.14 -4.90
C ILE A 46 4.72 7.51 -6.30
N GLY A 47 3.55 7.31 -6.90
CA GLY A 47 3.44 6.59 -8.17
C GLY A 47 3.85 5.12 -8.06
N TYR A 48 3.54 4.47 -6.94
CA TYR A 48 3.82 3.05 -6.72
C TYR A 48 2.99 2.20 -7.69
N HIS A 49 3.66 1.32 -8.43
CA HIS A 49 3.05 0.48 -9.46
C HIS A 49 1.89 -0.39 -8.94
N ALA A 50 1.88 -0.79 -7.67
CA ALA A 50 0.81 -1.59 -7.09
C ALA A 50 -0.36 -0.79 -6.51
N ALA A 51 -0.41 0.54 -6.69
CA ALA A 51 -1.53 1.37 -6.23
C ALA A 51 -2.89 0.88 -6.78
N GLY A 52 -2.91 0.42 -8.05
CA GLY A 52 -4.10 -0.18 -8.66
C GLY A 52 -4.52 -1.50 -7.98
N LEU A 53 -3.55 -2.32 -7.56
CA LEU A 53 -3.80 -3.58 -6.84
C LEU A 53 -4.43 -3.29 -5.48
N ILE A 54 -3.91 -2.30 -4.75
CA ILE A 54 -4.44 -1.88 -3.45
C ILE A 54 -5.89 -1.41 -3.60
N LYS A 55 -6.18 -0.59 -4.62
CA LYS A 55 -7.56 -0.13 -4.92
C LYS A 55 -8.52 -1.26 -5.24
N GLN A 56 -8.05 -2.31 -5.93
CA GLN A 56 -8.86 -3.47 -6.23
C GLN A 56 -9.18 -4.28 -4.98
N ARG A 57 -8.23 -4.40 -4.05
CA ARG A 57 -8.43 -5.11 -2.78
C ARG A 57 -9.40 -4.39 -1.85
N MET A 58 -9.31 -3.07 -1.76
CA MET A 58 -10.27 -2.26 -1.00
C MET A 58 -11.72 -2.36 -1.51
N ARG A 59 -11.95 -2.86 -2.74
CA ARG A 59 -13.29 -3.06 -3.33
C ARG A 59 -13.84 -4.47 -3.17
N GLN A 60 -13.05 -5.41 -2.65
CA GLN A 60 -13.39 -6.83 -2.57
C GLN A 60 -13.84 -7.25 -1.14
N GLU A 61 -14.15 -6.29 -0.26
CA GLU A 61 -14.74 -6.52 1.07
C GLU A 61 -16.17 -5.97 1.14
#